data_AF-A0A822HEL3-F1
#
_entry.id   AF-A0A822HEL3-F1
#
_cell.length_a   1.000
_cell.length_b   1.000
_cell.length_c   1.000
_cell.angle_alpha   90.00
_cell.angle_beta   90.00
_cell.angle_gamma   90.00
#
_symmetry.space_group_name_H-M   'P 1'
#
loop_
_entity.id
_entity.type
_entity.pdbx_description
1 polymer ?
#
loop_
_entity_poly.entity_id
_entity_poly.type
_entity_poly.pdbx_seq_one_letter_code
_entity_poly.pdbx_strand_id
1 'polypeptide(L)'
;VVNDRWGSGIPCQHGGFYTCTDHYNPGHLVEHKWENCFTIDKHSWGYIRTSGANDYLTIQEILNQIITTVSTGGNILINVGPTSYGKIAPIFEERLRQMGSWLKVNGEAIYSSIPWKYQNDTINSNV
;
A
#
# COMPACT_ATOMS: atom_id res chain seq x y z
N VAL A 1 -11.41 10.70 -11.88
CA VAL A 1 -10.01 10.31 -11.59
C VAL A 1 -9.74 9.03 -12.39
N VAL A 2 -8.64 8.97 -13.14
CA VAL A 2 -8.28 7.80 -14.00
C VAL A 2 -6.80 7.47 -13.72
N ASN A 3 -6.44 6.19 -13.70
CA ASN A 3 -5.06 5.74 -13.54
C ASN A 3 -4.23 5.90 -14.83
N ASP A 4 -2.96 5.55 -14.75
CA ASP A 4 -1.97 5.68 -15.83
C ASP A 4 -1.72 4.37 -16.62
N ARG A 5 -2.65 3.40 -16.59
CA ARG A 5 -2.44 2.06 -17.17
C ARG A 5 -3.43 1.66 -18.26
N TRP A 6 -3.69 2.54 -19.20
CA TRP A 6 -4.63 2.29 -20.31
C TRP A 6 -3.97 2.24 -21.70
N GLY A 7 -2.67 2.53 -21.81
CA GLY A 7 -1.98 2.53 -23.10
C GLY A 7 -0.45 2.44 -22.97
N SER A 8 0.21 2.21 -24.11
CA SER A 8 1.68 2.23 -24.19
C SER A 8 2.22 3.65 -24.05
N GLY A 9 3.31 3.83 -23.31
CA GLY A 9 3.92 5.14 -23.04
C GLY A 9 3.15 6.02 -22.03
N ILE A 10 2.07 5.50 -21.44
CA ILE A 10 1.24 6.20 -20.45
C ILE A 10 1.75 6.05 -19.00
N PRO A 11 2.26 4.89 -18.55
CA PRO A 11 2.66 4.69 -17.15
C PRO A 11 3.70 5.72 -16.68
N CYS A 12 3.48 6.27 -15.49
CA CYS A 12 4.26 7.38 -14.88
C CYS A 12 4.32 8.69 -15.68
N GLN A 13 3.50 8.85 -16.73
CA GLN A 13 3.54 10.03 -17.61
C GLN A 13 2.18 10.72 -17.72
N HIS A 14 1.09 9.95 -17.76
CA HIS A 14 -0.24 10.46 -18.01
C HIS A 14 -1.27 9.79 -17.10
N GLY A 15 -2.16 10.57 -16.50
CA GLY A 15 -3.22 10.06 -15.64
C GLY A 15 -3.60 11.08 -14.57
N GLY A 16 -4.73 10.85 -13.89
CA GLY A 16 -5.09 11.63 -12.70
C GLY A 16 -4.23 11.25 -11.49
N PHE A 17 -3.65 10.06 -11.49
CA PHE A 17 -2.64 9.61 -10.54
C PHE A 17 -1.78 8.51 -11.17
N TYR A 18 -0.56 8.36 -10.67
CA TYR A 18 0.39 7.36 -11.16
C TYR A 18 0.32 6.07 -10.35
N THR A 19 0.29 4.94 -11.04
CA THR A 19 0.48 3.62 -10.46
C THR A 19 1.69 2.92 -11.04
N CYS A 20 2.24 3.38 -12.17
CA CYS A 20 3.53 2.97 -12.75
C CYS A 20 3.70 1.45 -12.99
N THR A 21 3.91 0.70 -11.92
CA THR A 21 4.07 -0.77 -11.88
C THR A 21 3.40 -1.35 -10.64
N ASP A 22 3.11 -2.65 -10.64
CA ASP A 22 2.59 -3.32 -9.44
C ASP A 22 3.55 -3.13 -8.27
N HIS A 23 3.02 -2.91 -7.06
CA HIS A 23 3.82 -2.62 -5.87
C HIS A 23 4.69 -1.35 -6.01
N TYR A 24 4.27 -0.39 -6.83
CA TYR A 24 5.00 0.86 -7.01
C TYR A 24 5.13 1.59 -5.67
N ASN A 25 6.38 1.77 -5.23
CA ASN A 25 6.74 2.58 -4.08
C ASN A 25 8.01 3.36 -4.43
N PRO A 26 7.92 4.68 -4.68
CA PRO A 26 9.04 5.50 -5.13
C PRO A 26 10.08 5.72 -4.02
N GLY A 27 9.71 5.59 -2.74
CA GLY A 27 10.62 5.84 -1.60
C GLY A 27 11.09 7.29 -1.48
N HIS A 28 10.54 8.21 -2.25
CA HIS A 28 10.81 9.64 -2.19
C HIS A 28 9.53 10.43 -2.49
N LEU A 29 9.52 11.71 -2.14
CA LEU A 29 8.39 12.58 -2.39
C LEU A 29 8.17 12.76 -3.90
N VAL A 30 6.97 12.44 -4.36
CA VAL A 30 6.55 12.63 -5.75
C VAL A 30 5.61 13.83 -5.84
N GLU A 31 5.90 14.76 -6.76
CA GLU A 31 5.09 15.97 -6.95
C GLU A 31 3.67 15.65 -7.44
N HIS A 32 3.54 14.63 -8.29
CA HIS A 32 2.25 14.16 -8.80
C HIS A 32 1.62 13.12 -7.87
N LYS A 33 0.29 13.10 -7.80
CA LYS A 33 -0.43 12.07 -7.03
C LYS A 33 -0.18 10.69 -7.61
N TRP A 34 -0.04 9.71 -6.72
CA TRP A 34 0.24 8.33 -7.08
C TRP A 34 -0.40 7.37 -6.07
N GLU A 35 -0.52 6.11 -6.45
CA GLU A 35 -1.15 5.06 -5.64
C GLU A 35 -0.29 3.79 -5.65
N ASN A 36 -0.03 3.27 -4.45
CA ASN A 36 0.61 1.98 -4.22
C ASN A 36 -0.46 0.88 -4.17
N CYS A 37 -0.52 0.07 -5.22
CA CYS A 37 -1.35 -1.14 -5.24
C CYS A 37 -0.48 -2.34 -4.85
N PHE A 38 -0.78 -2.97 -3.71
CA PHE A 38 -0.06 -4.16 -3.25
C PHE A 38 -0.97 -5.24 -2.65
N THR A 39 -0.44 -6.44 -2.52
CA THR A 39 -1.14 -7.63 -2.01
C THR A 39 -0.72 -7.99 -0.59
N ILE A 40 -1.64 -8.51 0.22
CA ILE A 40 -1.27 -9.11 1.52
C ILE A 40 -0.56 -10.45 1.32
N ASP A 41 -0.90 -11.20 0.27
CA ASP A 41 -0.14 -12.37 -0.17
C ASP A 41 1.12 -11.89 -0.93
N LYS A 42 2.29 -12.46 -0.64
CA LYS A 42 3.58 -12.03 -1.22
C LYS A 42 3.75 -12.44 -2.69
N HIS A 43 2.97 -13.42 -3.15
CA HIS A 43 3.18 -14.07 -4.44
C HIS A 43 2.03 -13.85 -5.42
N SER A 44 0.85 -13.46 -4.94
CA SER A 44 -0.36 -13.47 -5.77
C SER A 44 -1.39 -12.40 -5.42
N TRP A 45 -2.08 -11.92 -6.46
CA TRP A 45 -3.30 -11.13 -6.34
C TRP A 45 -4.54 -11.99 -6.05
N GLY A 46 -4.57 -13.23 -6.53
CA GLY A 46 -5.64 -14.20 -6.26
C GLY A 46 -5.37 -15.09 -5.06
N TYR A 47 -6.41 -15.73 -4.53
CA TYR A 47 -6.28 -16.69 -3.43
C TYR A 47 -5.56 -17.97 -3.87
N ILE A 48 -4.46 -18.31 -3.17
CA ILE A 48 -3.73 -19.57 -3.34
C ILE A 48 -4.01 -20.48 -2.13
N ARG A 49 -4.59 -21.67 -2.40
CA ARG A 49 -4.99 -22.62 -1.35
C ARG A 49 -3.80 -23.25 -0.61
N THR A 50 -2.64 -23.32 -1.25
CA THR A 50 -1.41 -23.91 -0.70
C THR A 50 -0.55 -22.91 0.06
N SER A 51 -0.89 -21.62 0.07
CA SER A 51 -0.13 -20.59 0.79
C SER A 51 -0.18 -20.83 2.30
N GLY A 52 1.00 -20.86 2.92
CA GLY A 52 1.16 -20.91 4.37
C GLY A 52 1.16 -19.53 5.00
N ALA A 53 1.23 -19.44 6.33
CA ALA A 53 1.21 -18.17 7.04
C ALA A 53 2.40 -17.24 6.67
N ASN A 54 3.55 -17.80 6.31
CA ASN A 54 4.75 -17.04 5.95
C ASN A 54 4.69 -16.42 4.55
N ASP A 55 3.76 -16.89 3.71
CA ASP A 55 3.52 -16.37 2.36
C ASP A 55 2.68 -15.09 2.38
N TYR A 56 2.16 -14.70 3.56
CA TYR A 56 1.46 -13.45 3.75
C TYR A 56 2.38 -12.43 4.45
N LEU A 57 2.16 -11.15 4.15
CA LEU A 57 2.78 -10.06 4.87
C LEU A 57 2.31 -10.07 6.33
N THR A 58 3.26 -9.83 7.21
CA THR A 58 3.02 -9.51 8.61
C THR A 58 2.33 -8.16 8.72
N ILE A 59 1.67 -7.91 9.86
CA ILE A 59 1.07 -6.60 10.09
C ILE A 59 2.11 -5.48 10.10
N GLN A 60 3.32 -5.75 10.59
CA GLN A 60 4.42 -4.80 10.61
C GLN A 60 4.85 -4.40 9.19
N GLU A 61 4.98 -5.38 8.29
CA GLU A 61 5.29 -5.11 6.87
C GLU A 61 4.18 -4.29 6.21
N ILE A 62 2.91 -4.62 6.45
CA ILE A 62 1.76 -3.87 5.90
C ILE A 62 1.77 -2.43 6.42
N LEU A 63 1.93 -2.22 7.73
CA LEU A 63 1.97 -0.89 8.33
C LEU A 63 3.16 -0.08 7.79
N ASN A 64 4.32 -0.71 7.61
CA ASN A 64 5.48 -0.03 7.04
C ASN A 64 5.21 0.46 5.61
N GLN A 65 4.54 -0.34 4.78
CA GLN A 65 4.12 0.08 3.45
C GLN A 65 3.14 1.26 3.52
N ILE A 66 2.16 1.20 4.42
CA ILE A 66 1.18 2.28 4.61
C ILE A 66 1.88 3.59 4.98
N ILE A 67 2.73 3.55 6.01
CA ILE A 67 3.43 4.73 6.52
C ILE A 67 4.34 5.33 5.45
N THR A 68 5.12 4.49 4.76
CA THR A 68 6.03 4.94 3.69
C THR A 68 5.28 5.55 2.52
N THR A 69 4.14 4.98 2.12
CA THR A 69 3.35 5.51 1.00
C THR A 69 2.70 6.85 1.35
N VAL A 70 2.12 6.97 2.55
CA VAL A 70 1.48 8.23 2.98
C VAL A 70 2.53 9.32 3.20
N SER A 71 3.68 9.01 3.78
CA SER A 71 4.75 9.99 4.02
C SER A 71 5.29 10.61 2.72
N THR A 72 5.27 9.85 1.63
CA THR A 72 5.69 10.26 0.28
C THR A 72 4.53 10.74 -0.60
N GLY A 73 3.36 10.98 0.00
CA GLY A 73 2.22 11.67 -0.63
C GLY A 73 1.31 10.80 -1.51
N GLY A 74 1.48 9.48 -1.45
CA GLY A 74 0.70 8.51 -2.21
C GLY A 74 -0.52 7.97 -1.46
N ASN A 75 -1.41 7.33 -2.22
CA ASN A 75 -2.54 6.56 -1.71
C ASN A 75 -2.21 5.07 -1.68
N ILE A 76 -2.98 4.29 -0.93
CA ILE A 76 -2.76 2.85 -0.77
C ILE A 76 -4.02 2.11 -1.19
N LEU A 77 -3.82 1.08 -2.01
CA LEU A 77 -4.83 0.09 -2.37
C LEU A 77 -4.31 -1.29 -1.98
N ILE A 78 -4.94 -1.90 -0.97
CA ILE A 78 -4.59 -3.23 -0.49
C ILE A 78 -5.53 -4.27 -1.11
N ASN A 79 -4.98 -5.21 -1.86
CA ASN A 79 -5.74 -6.30 -2.44
C ASN A 79 -6.01 -7.43 -1.44
N VAL A 80 -7.22 -7.98 -1.52
CA VAL A 80 -7.67 -9.15 -0.77
C VAL A 80 -8.19 -10.17 -1.78
N GLY A 81 -7.61 -11.36 -1.81
CA GLY A 81 -8.09 -12.46 -2.64
C GLY A 81 -9.13 -13.31 -1.89
N PRO A 82 -10.43 -13.25 -2.21
CA PRO A 82 -11.41 -14.13 -1.60
C PRO A 82 -11.24 -15.56 -2.09
N THR A 83 -11.68 -16.51 -1.27
CA THR A 83 -11.82 -17.92 -1.65
C THR A 83 -12.88 -18.09 -2.74
N SER A 84 -12.87 -19.22 -3.44
CA SER A 84 -13.87 -19.56 -4.47
C SER A 84 -15.31 -19.59 -3.94
N TYR A 85 -15.50 -19.73 -2.63
CA TYR A 85 -16.80 -19.68 -1.96
C TYR A 85 -17.24 -18.25 -1.59
N GLY A 86 -16.52 -17.23 -2.03
CA GLY A 86 -16.80 -15.82 -1.71
C GLY A 86 -16.45 -15.41 -0.29
N LYS A 87 -15.68 -16.22 0.45
CA LYS A 87 -15.23 -15.90 1.82
C LYS A 87 -13.82 -15.32 1.83
N ILE A 88 -13.59 -14.31 2.67
CA ILE A 88 -12.24 -13.84 3.01
C ILE A 88 -11.57 -14.89 3.91
N ALA A 89 -10.35 -15.31 3.58
CA ALA A 89 -9.65 -16.28 4.41
C ALA A 89 -9.24 -15.66 5.76
N PRO A 90 -9.22 -16.45 6.86
CA PRO A 90 -9.01 -15.91 8.22
C PRO A 90 -7.74 -15.08 8.40
N ILE A 91 -6.66 -15.41 7.68
CA ILE A 91 -5.40 -14.66 7.74
C ILE A 91 -5.52 -13.23 7.19
N PHE A 92 -6.28 -13.03 6.11
CA PHE A 92 -6.56 -11.68 5.60
C PHE A 92 -7.43 -10.92 6.61
N GLU A 93 -8.45 -11.56 7.17
CA GLU A 93 -9.31 -10.94 8.18
C GLU A 93 -8.50 -10.49 9.39
N GLU A 94 -7.61 -11.34 9.91
CA GLU A 94 -6.74 -11.02 11.03
C GLU A 94 -5.89 -9.78 10.75
N ARG A 95 -5.21 -9.73 9.60
CA ARG A 95 -4.36 -8.59 9.20
C ARG A 95 -5.19 -7.31 9.04
N LEU A 96 -6.35 -7.39 8.40
CA LEU A 96 -7.24 -6.24 8.23
C LEU A 96 -7.78 -5.71 9.55
N ARG A 97 -8.11 -6.60 10.51
CA ARG A 97 -8.56 -6.20 11.86
C ARG A 97 -7.44 -5.59 12.69
N GLN A 98 -6.23 -6.14 12.61
CA GLN A 98 -5.04 -5.57 13.27
C GLN A 98 -4.75 -4.17 12.71
N MET A 99 -4.78 -4.02 11.38
CA MET A 99 -4.62 -2.74 10.71
C MET A 99 -5.71 -1.73 11.12
N GLY A 100 -6.98 -2.13 11.12
CA GLY A 100 -8.08 -1.27 11.55
C GLY A 100 -7.96 -0.82 13.01
N SER A 101 -7.47 -1.70 13.90
CA SER A 101 -7.22 -1.36 15.30
C SER A 101 -6.09 -0.33 15.43
N TRP A 102 -5.03 -0.45 14.63
CA TRP A 102 -3.94 0.52 14.60
C TRP A 102 -4.38 1.87 14.02
N LEU A 103 -5.13 1.87 12.92
CA LEU A 103 -5.68 3.08 12.30
C LEU A 103 -6.70 3.80 13.19
N LYS A 104 -7.40 3.08 14.08
CA LYS A 104 -8.29 3.73 15.05
C LYS A 104 -7.53 4.65 16.02
N VAL A 105 -6.28 4.33 16.32
CA VAL A 105 -5.43 5.12 17.22
C VAL A 105 -4.61 6.15 16.43
N ASN A 106 -4.02 5.76 15.30
CA ASN A 106 -3.06 6.56 14.55
C ASN A 106 -3.62 7.18 13.26
N GLY A 107 -4.93 7.07 13.03
CA GLY A 107 -5.57 7.44 11.77
C GLY A 107 -5.46 8.92 11.43
N GLU A 108 -5.34 9.81 12.42
CA GLU A 108 -5.13 11.24 12.19
C GLU A 108 -3.83 11.53 11.43
N ALA A 109 -2.78 10.73 11.63
CA ALA A 109 -1.53 10.86 10.89
C ALA A 109 -1.62 10.33 9.44
N ILE A 110 -2.69 9.59 9.11
CA ILE A 110 -2.86 8.92 7.82
C ILE A 110 -3.92 9.62 6.96
N TYR A 111 -5.11 9.85 7.52
CA TYR A 111 -6.24 10.36 6.76
C TYR A 111 -6.14 11.88 6.57
N SER A 112 -6.28 12.32 5.32
CA SER A 112 -6.20 13.74 4.93
C SER A 112 -4.88 14.42 5.30
N SER A 113 -3.84 13.65 5.61
CA SER A 113 -2.51 14.18 5.85
C SER A 113 -1.86 14.59 4.52
N ILE A 114 -0.87 15.48 4.63
CA ILE A 114 -0.05 15.91 3.52
C ILE A 114 1.41 15.58 3.84
N PRO A 115 2.19 15.15 2.84
CA PRO A 115 3.59 14.84 3.05
C PRO A 115 4.34 16.08 3.54
N TRP A 116 5.24 15.88 4.50
CA TRP A 116 6.11 16.95 4.97
C TRP A 116 7.17 17.30 3.92
N LYS A 117 7.64 18.55 3.94
CA LYS A 117 8.66 19.04 3.00
C LYS A 117 10.01 18.33 3.13
N TYR A 118 10.32 17.84 4.32
CA TYR A 118 11.55 17.11 4.62
C TYR A 118 11.21 15.67 4.96
N GLN A 119 11.72 14.73 4.18
CA GLN A 119 11.39 13.30 4.33
C GLN A 119 12.32 12.58 5.30
N ASN A 120 13.57 13.04 5.43
CA ASN A 120 14.56 12.48 6.35
C ASN A 120 14.97 13.53 7.37
N ASP A 121 15.11 13.12 8.64
CA ASP A 121 15.70 13.98 9.64
C ASP A 121 17.22 14.03 9.43
N THR A 122 17.73 15.15 8.92
CA THR A 122 19.16 15.35 8.67
C THR A 122 20.01 15.34 9.95
N ILE A 123 19.39 15.44 11.13
CA ILE A 123 20.10 15.51 12.42
C ILE A 123 20.29 14.12 13.03
N ASN A 124 19.44 13.15 12.68
CA ASN A 124 19.48 11.82 13.28
C ASN A 124 19.35 10.75 12.20
N SER A 125 20.48 10.20 11.75
CA SER A 125 20.53 9.19 10.68
C SER A 125 19.86 7.85 11.01
N ASN A 126 19.29 7.71 12.21
CA ASN A 126 18.57 6.53 12.69
C ASN A 126 17.04 6.76 12.76
N VAL A 127 16.54 7.89 12.26
CA VAL A 127 15.11 8.22 12.20
C VAL A 127 14.70 8.46 10.75
#